data_AF-A0A453PN50-F1
#
_entry.id   AF-A0A453PN50-F1
#
_cell.length_a   1.000
_cell.length_b   1.000
_cell.length_c   1.000
_cell.angle_alpha   90.00
_cell.angle_beta   90.00
_cell.angle_gamma   90.00
#
_symmetry.space_group_name_H-M   'P 1'
#
loop_
_entity.id
_entity.type
_entity.pdbx_description
1 polymer ?
#
loop_
_entity_poly.entity_id
_entity_poly.type
_entity_poly.pdbx_seq_one_letter_code
_entity_poly.pdbx_strand_id
1 'polypeptide(L)'
;QDLRPLSSGEAWLRRRLKASYLGLASLERTIARQRVRLAWLRSDDASVPALKVHASHRKQRTYMASVQVGDRVISDHEGMAKAAYDHFTTILGTDTRREFTLDLTSFHVNSFDLLDLEAPFSEDEIW
;
A
#
# COMPACT_ATOMS: atom_id res chain seq x y z
N GLN A 1 42.75 25.56 -24.62
CA GLN A 1 42.46 24.41 -23.73
C GLN A 1 43.53 24.40 -22.67
N ASP A 2 43.13 24.43 -21.40
CA ASP A 2 44.09 24.36 -20.30
C ASP A 2 44.51 22.89 -20.12
N LEU A 3 45.78 22.59 -20.43
CA LEU A 3 46.33 21.22 -20.45
C LEU A 3 47.01 20.85 -19.13
N ARG A 4 46.88 21.69 -18.11
CA ARG A 4 47.49 21.47 -16.81
C ARG A 4 46.90 20.21 -16.16
N PRO A 5 47.73 19.33 -15.57
CA PRO A 5 47.24 18.19 -14.81
C PRO A 5 46.42 18.65 -13.59
N LEU A 6 45.28 18.00 -13.37
CA LEU A 6 44.42 18.24 -12.22
C LEU A 6 45.18 17.94 -10.92
N SER A 7 45.07 18.84 -9.95
CA SER A 7 45.46 18.53 -8.58
C SER A 7 44.61 17.39 -8.01
N SER A 8 45.08 16.77 -6.93
CA SER A 8 44.35 15.70 -6.25
C SER A 8 42.94 16.14 -5.80
N GLY A 9 42.81 17.37 -5.31
CA GLY A 9 41.54 17.97 -4.90
C GLY A 9 40.57 18.19 -6.06
N GLU A 10 41.04 18.73 -7.18
CA GLU A 10 40.21 18.92 -8.38
C GLU A 10 39.79 17.58 -9.00
N ALA A 11 40.67 16.58 -9.02
CA ALA A 11 40.34 15.25 -9.49
C ALA A 11 39.31 14.54 -8.60
N TRP A 12 39.37 14.75 -7.28
CA TRP A 12 38.35 14.28 -6.34
C TRP A 12 37.01 14.98 -6.58
N LEU A 13 37.01 16.31 -6.67
CA LEU A 13 35.80 17.11 -6.88
C LEU A 13 35.12 16.74 -8.21
N ARG A 14 35.91 16.60 -9.29
CA ARG A 14 35.40 16.18 -10.60
C ARG A 14 34.71 14.81 -10.54
N ARG A 15 35.30 13.84 -9.83
CA ARG A 15 34.68 12.52 -9.64
C ARG A 15 33.38 12.62 -8.87
N ARG A 16 33.35 13.40 -7.79
CA ARG A 16 32.14 13.63 -6.98
C ARG A 16 31.03 14.28 -7.80
N LEU A 17 31.34 15.35 -8.52
CA LEU A 17 30.38 16.05 -9.39
C LEU A 17 29.85 15.15 -10.50
N LYS A 18 30.72 14.37 -11.15
CA LYS A 18 30.29 13.41 -12.18
C LYS A 18 29.31 12.38 -11.62
N ALA A 19 29.55 11.85 -10.42
CA ALA A 19 28.63 10.93 -9.76
C ALA A 19 27.27 11.60 -9.46
N SER A 20 27.28 12.79 -8.87
CA SER A 20 26.05 13.55 -8.59
C SER A 20 25.26 13.87 -9.86
N TYR A 21 25.94 14.31 -10.93
CA TYR A 21 25.33 14.61 -12.21
C TYR A 21 24.69 13.37 -12.85
N LEU A 22 25.40 12.23 -12.84
CA LEU A 22 24.84 10.97 -13.34
C LEU A 22 23.61 10.53 -12.53
N GLY A 23 23.63 10.75 -11.21
CA GLY A 23 22.48 10.52 -10.34
C GLY A 23 21.28 11.38 -10.74
N LEU A 24 21.49 12.68 -10.94
CA LEU A 24 20.46 13.62 -11.38
C LEU A 24 19.90 13.24 -12.76
N ALA A 25 20.76 12.98 -13.74
CA ALA A 25 20.33 12.57 -15.08
C ALA A 25 19.54 11.24 -15.07
N SER A 26 19.90 10.30 -14.19
CA SER A 26 19.15 9.06 -13.97
C SER A 26 17.76 9.32 -13.38
N LEU A 27 17.68 10.22 -12.40
CA LEU A 27 16.42 10.61 -11.78
C LEU A 27 15.50 11.31 -12.79
N GLU A 28 16.00 12.28 -13.55
CA GLU A 28 15.26 12.98 -14.59
C GLU A 28 14.68 12.01 -15.63
N ARG A 29 15.50 11.04 -16.08
CA ARG A 29 15.04 9.98 -16.99
C ARG A 29 13.91 9.15 -16.37
N THR A 30 14.00 8.84 -15.08
CA THR A 30 12.97 8.06 -14.37
C THR A 30 11.67 8.85 -14.25
N ILE A 31 11.75 10.14 -13.89
CA ILE A 31 10.60 11.05 -13.83
C ILE A 31 9.93 11.17 -15.20
N ALA A 32 10.71 11.35 -16.27
CA ALA A 32 10.17 11.42 -17.64
C ALA A 32 9.42 10.15 -18.03
N ARG A 33 9.99 8.96 -17.73
CA ARG A 33 9.30 7.67 -17.97
C ARG A 33 8.02 7.54 -17.17
N GLN A 34 8.02 7.96 -15.90
CA GLN A 34 6.82 7.94 -15.06
C GLN A 34 5.73 8.87 -15.62
N ARG A 35 6.09 10.08 -16.06
CA ARG A 35 5.15 11.02 -16.68
C ARG A 35 4.52 10.44 -17.95
N VAL A 36 5.34 9.85 -18.84
CA VAL A 36 4.84 9.18 -20.05
C VAL A 36 3.90 8.03 -19.69
N ARG A 37 4.27 7.19 -18.72
CA ARG A 37 3.42 6.08 -18.26
C ARG A 37 2.10 6.56 -17.67
N LEU A 38 2.11 7.63 -16.87
CA LEU A 38 0.89 8.23 -16.31
C LEU A 38 0.00 8.84 -17.39
N ALA A 39 0.59 9.55 -18.36
CA ALA A 39 -0.15 10.08 -19.51
C ALA A 39 -0.81 8.96 -20.31
N TRP A 40 -0.08 7.87 -20.57
CA TRP A 40 -0.62 6.68 -21.21
C TRP A 40 -1.75 6.06 -20.37
N LEU A 41 -1.58 5.84 -19.07
CA LEU A 41 -2.62 5.29 -18.20
C LEU A 41 -3.89 6.14 -18.11
N ARG A 42 -3.77 7.47 -18.27
CA ARG A 42 -4.90 8.41 -18.30
C ARG A 42 -5.62 8.41 -19.65
N SER A 43 -5.03 7.87 -20.70
CA SER A 43 -5.74 7.69 -21.98
C SER A 43 -6.84 6.63 -21.81
N ASP A 44 -8.02 6.93 -22.35
CA ASP A 44 -9.23 6.11 -22.17
C ASP A 44 -9.02 4.67 -22.68
N ASP A 45 -8.21 4.52 -23.73
CA ASP A 45 -7.88 3.23 -24.36
C ASP A 45 -6.97 2.32 -23.52
N ALA A 46 -6.22 2.86 -22.56
CA ALA A 46 -5.18 2.11 -21.83
C ALA A 46 -5.55 1.79 -20.36
N SER A 47 -6.52 2.50 -19.79
CA SER A 47 -6.84 2.43 -18.36
C SER A 47 -7.42 1.05 -17.96
N VAL A 48 -8.38 0.53 -18.72
CA VAL A 48 -9.08 -0.73 -18.43
C VAL A 48 -8.17 -1.96 -18.60
N PRO A 49 -7.39 -2.11 -19.70
CA PRO A 49 -6.45 -3.23 -19.83
C PRO A 49 -5.36 -3.22 -18.76
N ALA A 50 -4.83 -2.04 -18.41
CA ALA A 50 -3.81 -1.91 -17.36
C ALA A 50 -4.36 -2.32 -15.98
N LEU A 51 -5.58 -1.93 -15.64
CA LEU A 51 -6.25 -2.36 -14.40
C LEU A 51 -6.45 -3.89 -14.36
N LYS A 52 -6.81 -4.52 -15.48
CA LYS A 52 -6.95 -5.99 -15.58
C LYS A 52 -5.61 -6.72 -15.39
N VAL A 53 -4.52 -6.19 -15.95
CA VAL A 53 -3.17 -6.73 -15.75
C VAL A 53 -2.74 -6.56 -14.29
N HIS A 54 -2.99 -5.39 -13.70
CA HIS A 54 -2.70 -5.13 -12.29
C HIS A 54 -3.52 -6.04 -11.35
N ALA A 55 -4.81 -6.25 -11.63
CA ALA A 55 -5.67 -7.16 -10.89
C ALA A 55 -5.19 -8.62 -11.00
N SER A 56 -4.81 -9.06 -12.21
CA SER A 56 -4.24 -10.39 -12.44
C SER A 56 -2.92 -10.59 -11.70
N HIS A 57 -2.03 -9.61 -11.75
CA HIS A 57 -0.76 -9.65 -11.03
C HIS A 57 -0.98 -9.66 -9.51
N ARG A 58 -1.93 -8.87 -8.98
CA ARG A 58 -2.30 -8.92 -7.56
C ARG A 58 -2.91 -10.27 -7.18
N LYS A 59 -3.78 -10.82 -8.03
CA LYS A 59 -4.34 -12.16 -7.86
C LYS A 59 -3.24 -13.21 -7.78
N GLN A 60 -2.22 -13.14 -8.65
CA GLN A 60 -1.06 -14.04 -8.60
C GLN A 60 -0.20 -13.84 -7.36
N ARG A 61 0.09 -12.59 -6.95
CA ARG A 61 0.93 -12.30 -5.77
C ARG A 61 0.25 -12.65 -4.45
N THR A 62 -1.07 -12.54 -4.39
CA THR A 62 -1.88 -12.83 -3.19
C THR A 62 -2.44 -14.25 -3.24
N TYR A 63 -2.10 -15.02 -4.28
CA TYR A 63 -2.53 -16.41 -4.39
C TYR A 63 -1.78 -17.23 -3.34
N MET A 64 -2.51 -17.62 -2.31
CA MET A 64 -2.02 -18.58 -1.32
C MET A 64 -2.29 -19.97 -1.88
N ALA A 65 -1.23 -20.65 -2.33
CA ALA A 65 -1.32 -22.00 -2.93
C ALA A 65 -1.40 -23.10 -1.87
N SER A 66 -0.83 -22.84 -0.69
CA SER A 66 -0.87 -23.73 0.46
C SER A 66 -0.65 -22.95 1.75
N VAL A 67 -1.08 -23.54 2.86
CA VAL A 67 -0.82 -23.08 4.23
C VAL A 67 -0.17 -24.21 5.02
N GLN A 68 0.85 -23.89 5.79
CA GLN A 68 1.48 -24.82 6.71
C GLN A 68 0.86 -24.65 8.11
N VAL A 69 0.42 -25.76 8.69
CA VAL A 69 -0.11 -25.84 10.06
C VAL A 69 0.69 -26.92 10.80
N GLY A 70 1.63 -26.49 11.65
CA GLY A 70 2.62 -27.39 12.25
C GLY A 70 3.46 -28.10 11.19
N ASP A 71 3.49 -29.43 11.22
CA ASP A 71 4.22 -30.25 10.24
C ASP A 71 3.39 -30.61 8.99
N ARG A 72 2.13 -30.17 8.90
CA ARG A 72 1.25 -30.49 7.78
C ARG A 72 1.13 -29.31 6.82
N VAL A 73 1.27 -29.58 5.53
CA VAL A 73 0.98 -28.63 4.44
C VAL A 73 -0.41 -28.92 3.88
N ILE A 74 -1.27 -27.90 3.82
CA ILE A 74 -2.63 -27.98 3.28
C ILE A 74 -2.68 -27.14 2.01
N SER A 75 -3.06 -27.75 0.90
CA SER A 75 -3.17 -27.09 -0.43
C SER A 75 -4.60 -27.05 -0.98
N ASP A 76 -5.53 -27.75 -0.34
CA ASP A 76 -6.94 -27.70 -0.70
C ASP A 76 -7.61 -26.43 -0.16
N HIS A 77 -8.54 -25.86 -0.92
CA HIS A 77 -9.19 -24.59 -0.58
C HIS A 77 -10.01 -24.65 0.71
N GLU A 78 -10.81 -25.71 0.89
CA GLU A 78 -11.64 -25.87 2.08
C GLU A 78 -10.77 -26.11 3.32
N GLY A 79 -9.73 -26.92 3.17
CA GLY A 79 -8.74 -27.14 4.22
C GLY A 79 -8.00 -25.86 4.64
N MET A 80 -7.59 -25.03 3.67
CA MET A 80 -6.94 -23.75 3.94
C MET A 80 -7.88 -22.76 4.62
N ALA A 81 -9.14 -22.69 4.20
CA ALA A 81 -10.16 -21.84 4.82
C ALA A 81 -10.41 -22.26 6.28
N LYS A 82 -10.55 -23.57 6.53
CA LYS A 82 -10.71 -24.11 7.87
C LYS A 82 -9.50 -23.81 8.76
N ALA A 83 -8.28 -24.03 8.25
CA ALA A 83 -7.06 -23.71 9.00
C ALA A 83 -6.98 -22.23 9.40
N ALA A 84 -7.34 -21.33 8.49
CA ALA A 84 -7.40 -19.90 8.80
C ALA A 84 -8.48 -19.59 9.85
N TYR A 85 -9.66 -20.15 9.70
CA TYR A 85 -10.76 -19.98 10.65
C TYR A 85 -10.36 -20.46 12.06
N ASP A 86 -9.84 -21.67 12.19
CA ASP A 86 -9.44 -22.26 13.47
C ASP A 86 -8.33 -21.43 14.14
N HIS A 87 -7.36 -20.94 13.35
CA HIS A 87 -6.29 -20.08 13.84
C HIS A 87 -6.81 -18.74 14.39
N PHE A 88 -7.63 -18.03 13.62
CA PHE A 88 -8.11 -16.71 14.02
C PHE A 88 -9.19 -16.75 15.09
N THR A 89 -10.04 -17.77 15.10
CA THR A 89 -11.01 -17.97 16.21
C THR A 89 -10.30 -18.25 17.53
N THR A 90 -9.17 -18.98 17.50
CA THR A 90 -8.35 -19.19 18.70
C THR A 90 -7.74 -17.87 19.21
N ILE A 91 -7.28 -17.00 18.31
CA ILE A 91 -6.65 -15.72 18.68
C ILE A 91 -7.67 -14.68 19.14
N LEU A 92 -8.74 -14.50 18.37
CA LEU A 92 -9.76 -13.48 18.63
C LEU A 92 -10.69 -13.88 19.78
N GLY A 93 -10.70 -15.16 20.15
CA GLY A 93 -11.62 -15.74 21.11
C GLY A 93 -12.96 -16.11 20.46
N THR A 94 -13.70 -16.96 21.16
CA THR A 94 -15.09 -17.27 20.82
C THR A 94 -16.03 -16.32 21.54
N ASP A 95 -17.22 -16.08 20.98
CA ASP A 95 -18.27 -15.32 21.63
C ASP A 95 -18.72 -16.05 22.91
N THR A 96 -18.15 -15.65 24.05
CA THR A 96 -18.63 -16.11 25.34
C THR A 96 -19.93 -15.40 25.64
N ARG A 97 -21.00 -16.16 25.89
CA ARG A 97 -22.30 -15.62 26.32
C ARG A 97 -22.07 -14.63 27.46
N ARG A 98 -22.33 -13.34 27.18
CA ARG A 98 -22.23 -12.29 28.18
C ARG A 98 -23.29 -12.55 29.25
N GLU A 99 -22.88 -12.66 30.52
CA GLU A 99 -23.83 -12.83 31.64
C GLU A 99 -24.70 -11.58 31.84
N PHE A 100 -24.20 -10.43 31.42
CA PHE A 100 -24.90 -9.16 31.44
C PHE A 100 -24.52 -8.34 30.21
N THR A 101 -25.48 -7.56 29.72
CA THR A 101 -25.28 -6.59 28.65
C THR A 101 -25.40 -5.22 29.26
N LEU A 102 -24.44 -4.33 28.99
CA LEU A 102 -24.55 -2.94 29.39
C LEU A 102 -25.67 -2.29 28.59
N ASP A 103 -26.64 -1.70 29.28
CA ASP A 103 -27.65 -0.89 28.64
C ASP A 103 -27.02 0.44 28.21
N LEU A 104 -26.50 0.48 26.98
CA LEU A 104 -25.88 1.68 26.42
C LEU A 104 -26.86 2.87 26.34
N THR A 105 -28.17 2.62 26.32
CA THR A 105 -29.18 3.69 26.36
C THR A 105 -29.25 4.37 27.73
N SER A 106 -28.95 3.63 28.81
CA SER A 106 -28.80 4.19 30.15
C SER A 106 -27.48 4.94 30.37
N PHE A 107 -26.43 4.60 29.62
CA PHE A 107 -25.12 5.27 29.69
C PHE A 107 -25.03 6.51 28.79
N HIS A 108 -25.69 6.51 27.63
CA HIS A 108 -25.77 7.67 26.76
C HIS A 108 -26.93 8.57 27.16
N VAL A 109 -26.66 9.49 28.08
CA VAL A 109 -27.62 10.52 28.53
C VAL A 109 -27.96 11.52 27.42
N ASN A 110 -27.11 11.64 26.39
CA ASN A 110 -27.33 12.51 25.24
C ASN A 110 -27.29 11.69 23.95
N SER A 111 -28.43 11.54 23.28
CA SER A 111 -28.43 11.23 21.85
C SER A 111 -27.94 12.48 21.12
N PHE A 112 -26.76 12.42 20.53
CA PHE A 112 -26.29 13.49 19.66
C PHE A 112 -27.06 13.42 18.35
N ASP A 113 -27.50 14.57 17.83
CA ASP A 113 -27.96 14.65 16.46
C ASP A 113 -26.75 14.40 15.55
N LEU A 114 -26.80 13.31 14.79
CA LEU A 114 -25.72 12.88 13.91
C LEU A 114 -25.95 13.30 12.46
N LEU A 115 -27.01 14.07 12.17
CA LEU A 115 -27.27 14.58 10.82
C LEU A 115 -26.09 15.40 10.28
N ASP A 116 -25.33 16.06 11.16
CA ASP A 116 -24.14 16.81 10.79
C ASP A 116 -22.99 15.91 10.27
N LEU A 117 -22.95 14.61 10.61
CA LEU A 117 -21.96 13.67 10.06
C LEU A 117 -22.27 13.29 8.60
N GLU A 118 -23.51 13.47 8.16
CA GLU A 118 -23.91 13.26 6.76
C GLU A 118 -23.73 14.52 5.92
N ALA A 119 -23.48 15.68 6.54
CA ALA A 119 -23.20 16.91 5.83
C ALA A 119 -21.81 16.84 5.16
N PRO A 120 -21.64 17.46 3.98
CA PRO A 120 -20.32 17.68 3.40
C PRO A 120 -19.47 18.54 4.34
N PHE A 121 -18.18 18.21 4.46
CA PHE A 121 -17.22 19.03 5.20
C PHE A 121 -17.22 20.47 4.68
N SER A 122 -17.23 21.44 5.60
CA SER A 122 -17.06 22.85 5.26
C SER A 122 -15.59 23.17 4.95
N GLU A 123 -15.32 24.28 4.26
CA GLU A 123 -13.93 24.68 3.98
C GLU A 123 -13.13 24.83 5.27
N ASP A 124 -13.71 25.41 6.32
CA ASP A 124 -13.05 25.62 7.63
C ASP A 124 -12.70 24.32 8.37
N GLU A 125 -13.35 23.19 8.05
CA GLU A 125 -13.06 21.87 8.64
C GLU A 125 -11.95 21.11 7.91
N ILE A 126 -11.65 21.52 6.66
CA ILE A 126 -10.67 20.85 5.79
C ILE A 126 -9.27 21.47 5.95
N TRP A 127 -9.18 22.70 6.48
CA TRP A 127 -7.94 23.47 6.63
C TRP A 127 -7.20 23.25 7.96
#